data_AF-A0AAD7Z1T1-F1
#
_entry.id   AF-A0AAD7Z1T1-F1
#
_cell.length_a   1.000
_cell.length_b   1.000
_cell.length_c   1.000
_cell.angle_alpha   90.00
_cell.angle_beta   90.00
_cell.angle_gamma   90.00
#
_symmetry.space_group_name_H-M   'P 1'
#
loop_
_entity.id
_entity.type
_entity.pdbx_description
1 polymer ?
#
loop_
_entity_poly.entity_id
_entity_poly.type
_entity_poly.pdbx_seq_one_letter_code
_entity_poly.pdbx_strand_id
1 'polypeptide(L)'
;MAGAVAKIPSLISSGLTAARPKFNIFMKYARVELAPPKLSEIPQIKAGIAKLLTSAKTGAWRNQTVKQASLNVLVGAEVIFWFYVGECIGKRHIVGYNV
;
A
#
# COMPACT_ATOMS: atom_id res chain seq x y z
N MET A 1 35.78 -20.11 10.83
CA MET A 1 34.42 -19.73 11.26
C MET A 1 34.39 -18.54 12.24
N ALA A 2 35.37 -18.36 13.14
CA ALA A 2 35.37 -17.23 14.11
C ALA A 2 35.48 -15.81 13.49
N GLY A 3 36.26 -15.64 12.41
CA GLY A 3 36.45 -14.34 11.76
C GLY A 3 35.24 -13.81 10.98
N ALA A 4 34.34 -14.69 10.53
CA ALA A 4 33.11 -14.29 9.86
C ALA A 4 32.07 -13.76 10.87
N VAL A 5 31.95 -14.42 12.03
CA VAL A 5 31.08 -13.99 13.12
C VAL A 5 31.53 -12.64 13.71
N ALA A 6 32.83 -12.39 13.79
CA ALA A 6 33.39 -11.11 14.24
C ALA A 6 33.05 -9.91 13.33
N LYS A 7 32.71 -10.14 12.05
CA LYS A 7 32.32 -9.08 11.11
C LYS A 7 30.80 -8.88 11.00
N ILE A 8 29.99 -9.73 11.64
CA ILE A 8 28.53 -9.56 11.66
C ILE A 8 28.11 -8.23 12.29
N PRO A 9 28.67 -7.78 13.43
CA PRO A 9 28.28 -6.51 14.04
C PRO A 9 28.60 -5.30 13.15
N SER A 10 29.76 -5.33 12.48
CA SER A 10 30.15 -4.24 11.57
C SER A 10 29.25 -4.21 10.33
N LEU A 11 28.92 -5.36 9.74
CA LEU A 11 27.98 -5.44 8.62
C LEU A 11 26.56 -4.97 8.98
N ILE A 12 26.07 -5.32 10.18
CA ILE A 12 24.78 -4.82 10.69
C ILE A 12 24.83 -3.30 10.85
N SER A 13 25.91 -2.76 11.42
CA SER A 13 26.06 -1.32 11.62
C SER A 13 26.10 -0.57 10.27
N SER A 14 26.82 -1.10 9.28
CA SER A 14 26.84 -0.54 7.92
C SER A 14 25.47 -0.64 7.26
N GLY A 15 24.79 -1.78 7.37
CA GLY A 15 23.42 -1.97 6.87
C GLY A 15 22.43 -0.99 7.50
N LEU A 16 22.53 -0.75 8.81
CA LEU A 16 21.69 0.20 9.51
C LEU A 16 21.98 1.64 9.08
N THR A 17 23.25 2.01 8.89
CA THR A 17 23.61 3.34 8.39
C THR A 17 23.08 3.59 6.97
N ALA A 18 23.02 2.56 6.12
CA ALA A 18 22.44 2.65 4.79
C ALA A 18 20.90 2.65 4.79
N ALA A 19 20.28 1.89 5.70
CA ALA A 19 18.83 1.74 5.78
C ALA A 19 18.13 2.96 6.41
N ARG A 20 18.75 3.59 7.43
CA ARG A 20 18.18 4.75 8.14
C ARG A 20 17.67 5.88 7.22
N PRO A 21 18.46 6.42 6.26
CA PRO A 21 17.99 7.49 5.41
C PRO A 21 16.83 7.06 4.50
N LYS A 22 16.85 5.81 4.01
CA LYS A 22 15.77 5.26 3.17
C LYS A 22 14.48 5.08 3.98
N PHE A 23 14.60 4.56 5.20
CA PHE A 23 13.47 4.41 6.11
C PHE A 23 12.88 5.77 6.51
N ASN A 24 13.70 6.80 6.74
CA ASN A 24 13.20 8.14 7.05
C ASN A 24 12.38 8.73 5.89
N ILE A 25 12.82 8.53 4.64
CA ILE A 25 12.06 8.96 3.46
C ILE A 25 10.75 8.17 3.37
N PHE A 26 10.80 6.85 3.54
CA PHE A 26 9.60 6.01 3.58
C PHE A 26 8.61 6.51 4.64
N MET A 27 9.08 6.74 5.87
CA MET A 27 8.24 7.20 6.97
C MET A 27 7.64 8.59 6.72
N LYS A 28 8.35 9.48 6.02
CA LYS A 28 7.83 10.80 5.63
C LYS A 28 6.58 10.67 4.75
N TYR A 29 6.63 9.84 3.71
CA TYR A 29 5.50 9.64 2.80
C TYR A 29 4.40 8.76 3.40
N ALA A 30 4.77 7.70 4.13
CA ALA A 30 3.81 6.83 4.80
C ALA A 30 2.89 7.60 5.77
N ARG A 31 3.42 8.62 6.46
CA ARG A 31 2.62 9.46 7.37
C ARG A 31 1.53 10.29 6.69
N VAL A 32 1.66 10.60 5.41
CA VAL A 32 0.69 11.44 4.70
C VAL A 32 -0.19 10.62 3.77
N GLU A 33 0.33 9.54 3.18
CA GLU A 33 -0.40 8.73 2.19
C GLU A 33 -1.07 7.50 2.80
N LEU A 34 -0.49 6.90 3.85
CA LEU A 34 -1.01 5.68 4.49
C LEU A 34 -1.72 5.98 5.81
N ALA A 35 -1.91 7.26 6.16
CA ALA A 35 -2.66 7.63 7.34
C ALA A 35 -4.15 7.31 7.14
N PRO A 36 -4.84 6.81 8.19
CA PRO A 36 -6.28 6.65 8.12
C PRO A 36 -6.94 8.02 7.84
N PRO A 37 -7.97 8.06 6.98
CA PRO A 37 -8.62 9.30 6.59
C PRO A 37 -9.26 9.99 7.79
N LYS A 38 -9.35 11.32 7.73
CA LYS A 38 -10.01 12.10 8.79
C LYS A 38 -11.54 11.96 8.65
N LEU A 39 -12.25 12.02 9.78
CA LEU A 39 -13.72 11.94 9.76
C LEU A 39 -14.37 13.04 8.89
N SER A 40 -13.72 14.20 8.78
CA SER A 40 -14.13 15.30 7.91
C SER A 40 -14.10 14.97 6.41
N GLU A 41 -13.33 13.97 5.99
CA GLU A 41 -13.15 13.59 4.58
C GLU A 41 -14.18 12.54 4.13
N ILE A 42 -14.90 11.90 5.08
CA ILE A 42 -15.92 10.88 4.81
C ILE A 42 -17.02 11.37 3.85
N PRO A 43 -17.58 12.59 3.98
CA PRO A 43 -18.58 13.08 3.04
C PRO A 43 -18.07 13.18 1.60
N GLN A 44 -16.80 13.58 1.43
CA GLN A 44 -16.17 13.68 0.12
C GLN A 44 -15.96 12.29 -0.51
N ILE A 45 -15.56 11.30 0.29
CA ILE A 45 -15.44 9.91 -0.15
C ILE A 45 -16.80 9.37 -0.64
N LYS A 46 -17.88 9.60 0.12
CA LYS A 46 -19.24 9.19 -0.27
C LYS A 46 -19.67 9.84 -1.57
N ALA A 47 -19.41 11.14 -1.75
CA ALA A 47 -19.69 11.84 -3.00
C ALA A 47 -18.89 11.27 -4.18
N GLY A 48 -17.62 10.92 -3.97
CA GLY A 48 -16.77 10.27 -4.98
C GLY A 48 -17.34 8.92 -5.44
N ILE A 49 -17.76 8.08 -4.50
CA ILE A 49 -18.38 6.77 -4.79
C ILE A 49 -19.70 6.98 -5.56
N ALA A 50 -20.54 7.92 -5.15
CA ALA A 50 -21.81 8.22 -5.84
C ALA A 50 -21.57 8.66 -7.30
N LYS A 51 -20.52 9.46 -7.54
CA LYS A 51 -20.12 9.87 -8.89
C LYS A 51 -19.65 8.68 -9.73
N LEU A 52 -18.82 7.79 -9.17
CA LEU A 52 -18.38 6.57 -9.85
C LEU A 52 -19.57 5.68 -10.25
N LEU A 53 -20.54 5.49 -9.35
CA LEU A 53 -21.76 4.74 -9.64
C LEU A 53 -22.57 5.39 -10.76
N THR A 54 -22.68 6.72 -10.75
CA THR A 54 -23.38 7.46 -11.80
C THR A 54 -22.66 7.32 -13.14
N SER A 55 -21.33 7.46 -13.18
CA SER A 55 -20.51 7.28 -14.38
C SER A 55 -20.59 5.86 -14.94
N ALA A 56 -20.73 4.84 -14.08
CA ALA A 56 -20.95 3.46 -14.51
C ALA A 56 -22.33 3.30 -15.15
N LYS A 57 -23.39 3.85 -14.53
CA LYS A 57 -24.77 3.81 -15.05
C LYS A 57 -24.94 4.54 -16.37
N THR A 58 -24.29 5.70 -16.54
CA THR A 58 -24.40 6.52 -17.76
C THR A 58 -23.53 6.02 -18.91
N GLY A 59 -22.71 4.98 -18.70
CA GLY A 59 -21.82 4.43 -19.74
C GLY A 59 -20.57 5.27 -20.01
N ALA A 60 -20.29 6.27 -19.17
CA ALA A 60 -19.15 7.19 -19.35
C ALA A 60 -17.77 6.50 -19.31
N TRP A 61 -17.70 5.28 -18.76
CA TRP A 61 -16.50 4.45 -18.75
C TRP A 61 -16.01 4.08 -20.16
N ARG A 62 -16.89 4.07 -21.17
CA ARG A 62 -16.55 3.78 -22.56
C ARG A 62 -15.74 4.90 -23.24
N ASN A 63 -15.84 6.12 -22.71
CA ASN A 63 -15.14 7.29 -23.25
C ASN A 63 -13.74 7.47 -22.63
N GLN A 64 -13.28 6.52 -21.81
CA GLN A 64 -11.97 6.58 -21.16
C GLN A 64 -10.87 6.13 -22.12
N THR A 65 -9.73 6.81 -22.10
CA THR A 65 -8.55 6.38 -22.84
C THR A 65 -7.95 5.11 -22.21
N VAL A 66 -7.26 4.29 -23.01
CA VAL A 66 -6.64 3.04 -22.53
C VAL A 66 -5.68 3.31 -21.36
N LYS A 67 -4.89 4.38 -21.44
CA LYS A 67 -3.98 4.81 -20.37
C LYS A 67 -4.71 5.08 -19.05
N GLN A 68 -5.86 5.75 -19.13
CA GLN A 68 -6.64 6.08 -17.93
C GLN A 68 -7.30 4.84 -17.35
N ALA A 69 -7.86 3.98 -18.21
CA ALA A 69 -8.43 2.70 -17.80
C ALA A 69 -7.38 1.82 -17.10
N SER A 70 -6.17 1.70 -17.65
CA SER A 70 -5.10 0.90 -17.04
C SER A 70 -4.67 1.45 -15.68
N LEU A 71 -4.56 2.78 -15.53
CA LEU A 71 -4.22 3.39 -14.24
C LEU A 71 -5.29 3.10 -13.18
N ASN A 72 -6.57 3.25 -13.54
CA ASN A 72 -7.68 2.97 -12.63
C ASN A 72 -7.72 1.49 -12.21
N VAL A 73 -7.41 0.57 -13.14
CA VAL A 73 -7.32 -0.87 -12.83
C VAL A 73 -6.17 -1.17 -11.87
N LEU A 74 -4.99 -0.55 -12.06
CA LEU A 74 -3.85 -0.75 -11.16
C LEU A 74 -4.16 -0.27 -9.75
N VAL A 75 -4.79 0.90 -9.60
CA VAL A 75 -5.23 1.41 -8.29
C VAL A 75 -6.30 0.48 -7.68
N GLY A 76 -7.24 -0.01 -8.49
CA GLY A 76 -8.24 -0.98 -8.04
C GLY A 76 -7.61 -2.29 -7.53
N ALA A 77 -6.60 -2.80 -8.23
CA ALA A 77 -5.84 -3.98 -7.81
C ALA A 77 -5.07 -3.74 -6.50
N GLU A 78 -4.46 -2.55 -6.34
CA GLU A 78 -3.78 -2.17 -5.10
C GLU A 78 -4.71 -2.23 -3.88
N VAL A 79 -5.93 -1.70 -4.00
CA VAL A 79 -6.93 -1.76 -2.93
C VAL A 79 -7.30 -3.21 -2.58
N ILE A 80 -7.38 -4.10 -3.56
CA ILE A 80 -7.63 -5.53 -3.34
C ILE A 80 -6.44 -6.18 -2.62
N PHE A 81 -5.21 -5.82 -2.97
CA PHE A 81 -4.04 -6.36 -2.28
C PHE A 81 -3.98 -5.94 -0.81
N TRP A 82 -4.42 -4.72 -0.46
CA TRP A 82 -4.57 -4.31 0.93
C TRP A 82 -5.55 -5.18 1.73
N PHE A 83 -6.61 -5.68 1.11
CA PHE A 83 -7.50 -6.65 1.74
C PHE A 83 -6.75 -7.95 2.10
N TYR A 84 -5.95 -8.50 1.19
CA TYR A 84 -5.14 -9.70 1.45
C TYR A 84 -4.03 -9.47 2.48
N VAL A 85 -3.44 -8.27 2.53
CA VAL A 85 -2.52 -7.91 3.62
C VAL A 85 -3.23 -7.97 4.97
N GLY A 86 -4.47 -7.45 5.04
CA GLY A 86 -5.33 -7.58 6.22
C GLY A 86 -5.63 -9.03 6.59
N GLU A 87 -5.90 -9.89 5.59
CA GLU A 87 -6.08 -11.33 5.79
C GLU A 87 -4.82 -11.99 6.39
N CYS A 88 -3.63 -11.69 5.85
CA CYS A 88 -2.37 -12.20 6.39
C CYS A 88 -2.15 -11.78 7.86
N ILE A 89 -2.52 -10.54 8.22
CA ILE A 89 -2.49 -10.07 9.62
C ILE A 89 -3.49 -10.85 10.47
N GLY A 90 -4.73 -11.04 9.98
CA GLY A 90 -5.79 -11.77 10.67
C GLY A 90 -5.45 -13.24 10.93
N LYS A 91 -4.83 -13.91 9.95
CA LYS A 91 -4.34 -15.29 10.04
C LYS A 91 -3.07 -15.43 10.88
N ARG A 92 -2.33 -14.33 11.07
CA ARG A 92 -1.00 -14.29 11.68
C ARG A 92 0.03 -15.18 10.97
N HIS A 93 -0.20 -15.47 9.70
CA HIS A 93 0.66 -16.34 8.90
C HIS A 93 0.69 -15.86 7.45
N ILE A 94 1.87 -15.92 6.84
CA ILE A 94 2.10 -15.44 5.47
C ILE A 94 1.62 -16.48 4.44
N VAL A 95 1.66 -17.77 4.79
CA VAL A 95 1.38 -18.88 3.85
C VAL A 95 0.24 -19.76 4.36
N GLY A 96 -0.97 -19.55 3.83
CA GLY A 96 -2.13 -20.36 4.23
C GLY A 96 -2.54 -20.16 5.70
N TYR A 97 -3.56 -20.90 6.11
CA TYR A 97 -3.99 -20.98 7.51
C TYR A 97 -3.20 -22.07 8.22
N ASN A 98 -2.78 -21.80 9.45
CA ASN A 98 -2.26 -22.84 10.33
C ASN A 98 -3.45 -23.64 10.88
N VAL A 99 -3.76 -24.77 10.24
CA VAL A 99 -4.85 -25.69 10.62
C VAL A 99 -4.34 -26.82 11.49
#